data_AF-R1G8Z1-F1
#
_entry.id   AF-R1G8Z1-F1
#
_cell.length_a   1.000
_cell.length_b   1.000
_cell.length_c   1.000
_cell.angle_alpha   90.00
_cell.angle_beta   90.00
_cell.angle_gamma   90.00
#
_symmetry.space_group_name_H-M   'P 1'
#
loop_
_entity.id
_entity.type
_entity.pdbx_description
1 polymer ?
#
loop_
_entity_poly.entity_id
_entity_poly.type
_entity_poly.pdbx_seq_one_letter_code
_entity_poly.pdbx_strand_id
1 'polypeptide(L)'
;MNGKHLIQKTLVVLKPDSVKRGIIGEIISRFEKAGLKIMGLKMIKLTREQAEQFYYADEKWLESVGNKTIARYKEMGLDPIKEFGTDDPKKIGSIIRGWLIDFITSSPVVAIVLEGVNCVEEVRKLVGPTEPLKAPPGTIRGDYAHVSIAYANWNKIVLRNVVHASETEKDAEREISIIFKPEEIYNYERNIEEVIY
;
A
#
# COMPACT_ATOMS: atom_id res chain seq x y z
N MET A 1 -12.94 2.26 -31.71
CA MET A 1 -11.92 1.55 -30.89
C MET A 1 -12.59 1.17 -29.59
N ASN A 2 -12.51 -0.08 -29.16
CA ASN A 2 -13.19 -0.54 -27.95
C ASN A 2 -12.37 -0.11 -26.71
N GLY A 3 -12.99 0.53 -25.72
CA GLY A 3 -12.34 1.12 -24.54
C GLY A 3 -11.72 0.11 -23.55
N LYS A 4 -11.65 -1.17 -23.92
CA LYS A 4 -11.20 -2.27 -23.07
C LYS A 4 -9.80 -2.09 -22.49
N HIS A 5 -8.91 -1.36 -23.17
CA HIS A 5 -7.56 -1.06 -22.67
C HIS A 5 -7.54 -0.22 -21.39
N LEU A 6 -8.65 0.43 -21.04
CA LEU A 6 -8.79 1.19 -19.79
C LEU A 6 -9.23 0.31 -18.62
N ILE A 7 -9.62 -0.94 -18.85
CA ILE A 7 -9.97 -1.89 -17.78
C ILE A 7 -8.67 -2.44 -17.20
N GLN A 8 -8.39 -2.04 -15.97
CA GLN A 8 -7.16 -2.37 -15.26
C GLN A 8 -7.46 -3.21 -14.03
N LYS A 9 -6.45 -3.94 -13.58
CA LYS A 9 -6.43 -4.60 -12.27
C LYS A 9 -5.43 -3.92 -11.36
N THR A 10 -5.72 -3.85 -10.07
CA THR A 10 -4.78 -3.34 -9.06
C THR A 10 -4.84 -4.18 -7.80
N LEU A 11 -3.74 -4.19 -7.04
CA LEU A 11 -3.67 -4.84 -5.75
C LEU A 11 -3.86 -3.82 -4.63
N VAL A 12 -4.70 -4.17 -3.68
CA VAL A 12 -4.82 -3.52 -2.38
C VAL A 12 -4.45 -4.50 -1.28
N VAL A 13 -3.66 -4.05 -0.30
CA VAL A 13 -3.36 -4.83 0.90
C VAL A 13 -3.74 -4.04 2.14
N LEU A 14 -4.73 -4.55 2.88
CA LEU A 14 -5.09 -4.02 4.20
C LEU A 14 -4.04 -4.54 5.19
N LYS A 15 -3.24 -3.60 5.69
CA LYS A 15 -2.06 -3.86 6.52
C LYS A 15 -2.47 -4.36 7.93
N PRO A 16 -1.52 -4.87 8.72
CA PRO A 16 -1.81 -5.39 10.06
C PRO A 16 -2.54 -4.43 10.99
N ASP A 17 -2.29 -3.12 10.87
CA ASP A 17 -3.00 -2.09 11.63
C ASP A 17 -4.49 -2.02 11.26
N SER A 18 -4.85 -2.16 9.98
CA SER A 18 -6.25 -2.24 9.55
C SER A 18 -6.96 -3.48 10.04
N VAL A 19 -6.28 -4.64 9.94
CA VAL A 19 -6.84 -5.92 10.38
C VAL A 19 -7.08 -5.91 11.88
N LYS A 20 -6.07 -5.54 12.67
CA LYS A 20 -6.15 -5.51 14.14
C LYS A 20 -7.18 -4.52 14.68
N ARG A 21 -7.47 -3.46 13.92
CA ARG A 21 -8.49 -2.45 14.28
C ARG A 21 -9.91 -2.85 13.88
N GLY A 22 -10.09 -3.95 13.14
CA GLY A 22 -11.42 -4.40 12.72
C GLY A 22 -12.08 -3.53 11.64
N ILE A 23 -11.30 -2.81 10.83
CA ILE A 23 -11.82 -1.89 9.79
C ILE A 23 -11.80 -2.49 8.37
N ILE A 24 -11.72 -3.82 8.24
CA ILE A 24 -11.66 -4.51 6.94
C ILE A 24 -12.91 -4.22 6.10
N GLY A 25 -14.10 -4.45 6.66
CA GLY A 25 -15.37 -4.26 5.96
C GLY A 25 -15.62 -2.81 5.55
N GLU A 26 -15.18 -1.86 6.39
CA GLU A 26 -15.26 -0.43 6.10
C GLU A 26 -14.45 -0.04 4.86
N ILE A 27 -13.24 -0.58 4.72
CA ILE A 27 -12.37 -0.30 3.57
C ILE A 27 -12.89 -0.99 2.31
N ILE A 28 -13.29 -2.27 2.40
CA ILE A 28 -13.88 -3.01 1.27
C ILE A 28 -15.09 -2.27 0.72
N SER A 29 -15.96 -1.79 1.61
CA SER A 29 -17.17 -1.05 1.24
C SER A 29 -16.87 0.21 0.42
N ARG A 30 -15.71 0.86 0.60
CA ARG A 30 -15.32 2.03 -0.21
C ARG A 30 -15.16 1.67 -1.67
N PHE A 31 -14.50 0.54 -1.96
CA PHE A 31 -14.24 0.09 -3.32
C PHE A 31 -15.51 -0.43 -3.98
N GLU A 32 -16.32 -1.21 -3.26
CA GLU A 32 -17.58 -1.74 -3.78
C GLU A 32 -18.59 -0.63 -4.10
N LYS A 33 -18.70 0.40 -3.23
CA LYS A 33 -19.56 1.57 -3.45
C LYS A 33 -19.07 2.45 -4.59
N ALA A 34 -17.76 2.47 -4.87
CA ALA A 34 -17.21 3.12 -6.05
C ALA A 34 -17.45 2.32 -7.34
N GLY A 35 -18.04 1.12 -7.25
CA GLY A 35 -18.34 0.28 -8.41
C GLY A 35 -17.20 -0.63 -8.84
N LEU A 36 -16.06 -0.64 -8.14
CA LEU A 36 -14.95 -1.52 -8.44
C LEU A 36 -15.32 -2.98 -8.15
N LYS A 37 -14.81 -3.90 -8.98
CA LYS A 37 -15.08 -5.34 -8.88
C LYS A 37 -13.96 -6.06 -8.13
N ILE A 38 -14.29 -6.83 -7.10
CA ILE A 38 -13.31 -7.66 -6.39
C ILE A 38 -13.11 -8.96 -7.18
N MET A 39 -11.93 -9.16 -7.74
CA MET A 39 -11.56 -10.34 -8.52
C MET A 39 -10.91 -11.44 -7.67
N GLY A 40 -10.32 -11.06 -6.54
CA GLY A 40 -9.69 -11.98 -5.59
C GLY A 40 -9.61 -11.35 -4.21
N LEU A 41 -9.83 -12.15 -3.17
CA LEU A 41 -9.84 -11.69 -1.78
C LEU A 41 -9.37 -12.83 -0.88
N LYS A 42 -8.31 -12.59 -0.08
CA LYS A 42 -7.91 -13.54 0.96
C LYS A 42 -7.23 -12.88 2.15
N MET A 43 -7.44 -13.46 3.32
CA MET A 43 -6.61 -13.19 4.48
C MET A 43 -5.37 -14.10 4.42
N ILE A 44 -4.18 -13.51 4.54
CA ILE A 44 -2.91 -14.23 4.44
C ILE A 44 -1.91 -13.65 5.43
N LYS A 45 -1.04 -14.49 5.98
CA LYS A 45 0.19 -14.04 6.63
C LYS A 45 1.33 -14.22 5.64
N LEU A 46 1.88 -13.11 5.13
CA LEU A 46 2.98 -13.17 4.17
C LEU A 46 4.22 -13.81 4.81
N THR A 47 4.92 -14.66 4.05
CA THR A 47 6.27 -15.09 4.45
C THR A 47 7.25 -13.92 4.32
N ARG A 48 8.43 -14.04 4.93
CA ARG A 48 9.46 -13.01 4.80
C ARG A 48 9.92 -12.87 3.35
N GLU A 49 10.05 -13.98 2.63
CA GLU A 49 10.43 -14.01 1.21
C GLU A 49 9.37 -13.31 0.35
N GLN A 50 8.08 -13.59 0.57
CA GLN A 50 7.00 -12.88 -0.12
C GLN A 50 7.02 -11.38 0.18
N ALA A 51 7.24 -10.99 1.44
CA ALA A 51 7.31 -9.58 1.83
C ALA A 51 8.53 -8.87 1.22
N GLU A 52 9.67 -9.55 1.11
CA GLU A 52 10.88 -9.05 0.46
C GLU A 52 10.67 -8.84 -1.04
N GLN A 53 10.01 -9.79 -1.71
CA GLN A 53 9.60 -9.65 -3.10
C GLN A 53 8.58 -8.53 -3.26
N PHE A 54 7.61 -8.43 -2.35
CA PHE A 54 6.56 -7.42 -2.39
C PHE A 54 7.13 -6.01 -2.29
N TYR A 55 7.94 -5.75 -1.25
CA TYR A 55 8.73 -4.53 -1.08
C TYR A 55 10.04 -4.59 -1.86
N TYR A 56 10.00 -5.03 -3.12
CA TYR A 56 11.15 -4.96 -4.00
C TYR A 56 11.65 -3.51 -4.07
N ALA A 57 12.95 -3.34 -3.92
CA ALA A 57 13.59 -2.04 -3.95
C ALA A 57 14.85 -2.16 -4.82
N ASP A 58 14.87 -1.41 -5.91
CA ASP A 58 16.10 -1.17 -6.65
C ASP A 58 16.95 -0.10 -5.93
N GLU A 59 18.17 0.10 -6.40
CA GLU A 59 19.08 1.08 -5.77
C GLU A 59 18.50 2.50 -5.76
N LYS A 60 17.76 2.86 -6.82
CA LYS A 60 17.14 4.19 -6.95
C LYS A 60 16.05 4.39 -5.89
N TRP A 61 15.25 3.37 -5.62
CA TRP A 61 14.24 3.41 -4.58
C TRP A 61 14.87 3.53 -3.20
N LEU A 62 15.90 2.72 -2.90
CA LEU A 62 16.61 2.78 -1.62
C LEU A 62 17.20 4.16 -1.37
N GLU A 63 17.86 4.72 -2.38
CA GLU A 63 18.42 6.07 -2.32
C GLU A 63 17.33 7.15 -2.15
N SER A 64 16.21 7.04 -2.88
CA SER A 64 15.08 7.98 -2.77
C SER A 64 14.46 8.00 -1.39
N VAL A 65 14.20 6.82 -0.81
CA VAL A 65 13.64 6.69 0.54
C VAL A 65 14.63 7.15 1.60
N GLY A 66 15.91 6.80 1.45
CA GLY A 66 16.98 7.28 2.32
C GLY A 66 17.08 8.79 2.34
N ASN A 67 17.15 9.43 1.18
CA ASN A 67 17.24 10.89 1.05
C ASN A 67 16.04 11.60 1.67
N LYS A 68 14.82 11.11 1.43
CA LYS A 68 13.59 11.64 2.06
C LYS A 68 13.61 11.49 3.58
N THR A 69 14.16 10.38 4.07
CA THR A 69 14.29 10.12 5.51
C THR A 69 15.31 11.06 6.14
N ILE A 70 16.51 11.19 5.56
CA ILE A 70 17.56 12.10 6.00
C ILE A 70 17.05 13.55 6.05
N ALA A 71 16.41 14.02 4.98
CA ALA A 71 15.88 15.38 4.90
C ALA A 71 14.89 15.66 6.04
N ARG A 72 13.95 14.73 6.29
CA ARG A 72 12.98 14.86 7.38
C ARG A 72 13.61 14.82 8.77
N TYR A 73 14.58 13.95 9.01
CA TYR A 73 15.27 13.91 10.30
C TYR A 73 15.97 15.25 10.57
N LYS A 74 16.62 15.83 9.56
CA LYS A 74 17.23 17.17 9.66
C LYS A 74 16.20 18.26 9.93
N GLU A 75 15.06 18.26 9.24
CA GLU A 75 13.95 19.21 9.49
C GLU A 75 13.40 19.11 10.92
N MET A 76 13.42 17.92 11.51
CA MET A 76 13.01 17.68 12.90
C MET A 76 14.09 17.98 13.94
N GLY A 77 15.28 18.44 13.52
CA GLY A 77 16.42 18.66 14.42
C GLY A 77 17.08 17.37 14.92
N LEU A 78 16.82 16.24 14.25
CA LEU A 78 17.43 14.94 14.54
C LEU A 78 18.68 14.71 13.69
N ASP A 79 19.64 13.97 14.25
CA ASP A 79 20.87 13.57 13.58
C ASP A 79 20.74 12.14 13.00
N PRO A 80 20.69 11.97 11.66
CA PRO A 80 20.58 10.66 11.04
C PRO A 80 21.69 9.68 11.44
N ILE A 81 22.92 10.17 11.70
CA ILE A 81 24.04 9.30 12.09
C ILE A 81 23.79 8.73 13.48
N LYS A 82 23.27 9.53 14.43
CA LYS A 82 22.91 9.02 15.76
C LYS A 82 21.75 8.03 15.72
N GLU A 83 20.81 8.24 14.81
CA GLU A 83 19.58 7.45 14.75
C GLU A 83 19.72 6.13 13.97
N PHE A 84 20.49 6.15 12.87
CA PHE A 84 20.66 5.01 11.97
C PHE A 84 22.08 4.44 11.95
N GLY A 85 23.04 5.08 12.62
CA GLY A 85 24.46 4.72 12.57
C GLY A 85 25.15 5.08 11.25
N THR A 86 24.46 5.79 10.35
CA THR A 86 24.95 6.16 9.02
C THR A 86 24.12 7.31 8.45
N ASP A 87 24.70 8.08 7.54
CA ASP A 87 24.03 9.07 6.69
C ASP A 87 23.97 8.64 5.21
N ASP A 88 24.38 7.40 4.90
CA ASP A 88 24.28 6.81 3.57
C ASP A 88 22.81 6.55 3.22
N PRO A 89 22.26 7.22 2.18
CA PRO A 89 20.87 7.07 1.80
C PRO A 89 20.48 5.61 1.48
N LYS A 90 21.35 4.83 0.82
CA LYS A 90 21.02 3.45 0.43
C LYS A 90 20.95 2.53 1.65
N LYS A 91 21.83 2.74 2.63
CA LYS A 91 21.78 1.99 3.90
C LYS A 91 20.54 2.33 4.71
N ILE A 92 20.20 3.62 4.82
CA ILE A 92 18.96 4.04 5.48
C ILE A 92 17.74 3.47 4.74
N GLY A 93 17.69 3.56 3.41
CA GLY A 93 16.62 2.96 2.62
C GLY A 93 16.46 1.46 2.87
N SER A 94 17.57 0.73 3.04
CA SER A 94 17.57 -0.70 3.38
C SER A 94 17.02 -0.97 4.78
N ILE A 95 17.36 -0.12 5.76
CA ILE A 95 16.79 -0.20 7.12
C ILE A 95 15.28 0.02 7.08
N ILE A 96 14.82 1.06 6.38
CA ILE A 96 13.39 1.37 6.23
C ILE A 96 12.65 0.24 5.53
N ARG A 97 13.24 -0.35 4.47
CA ARG A 97 12.69 -1.54 3.81
C ARG A 97 12.55 -2.71 4.79
N GLY A 98 13.56 -2.94 5.63
CA GLY A 98 13.50 -3.94 6.70
C GLY A 98 12.30 -3.73 7.63
N TRP A 99 12.09 -2.49 8.08
CA TRP A 99 10.95 -2.16 8.94
C TRP A 99 9.59 -2.39 8.25
N LEU A 100 9.48 -2.14 6.93
CA LEU A 100 8.28 -2.43 6.15
C LEU A 100 7.99 -3.93 6.09
N ILE A 101 9.01 -4.74 5.85
CA ILE A 101 8.93 -6.21 5.83
C ILE A 101 8.53 -6.74 7.22
N ASP A 102 9.20 -6.29 8.27
CA ASP A 102 8.91 -6.71 9.64
C ASP A 102 7.47 -6.32 10.04
N PHE A 103 7.00 -5.14 9.59
CA PHE A 103 5.62 -4.75 9.83
C PHE A 103 4.63 -5.66 9.10
N ILE A 104 4.73 -5.79 7.77
CA ILE A 104 3.71 -6.50 6.98
C ILE A 104 3.61 -7.97 7.37
N THR A 105 4.71 -8.57 7.87
CA THR A 105 4.78 -9.96 8.34
C THR A 105 4.36 -10.15 9.80
N SER A 106 4.23 -9.06 10.57
CA SER A 106 3.90 -9.11 12.01
C SER A 106 2.52 -9.67 12.36
N SER A 107 1.61 -9.74 11.39
CA SER A 107 0.23 -10.19 11.56
C SER A 107 -0.37 -10.57 10.19
N PRO A 108 -1.50 -11.28 10.15
CA PRO A 108 -2.26 -11.43 8.91
C PRO A 108 -2.64 -10.07 8.30
N VAL A 109 -2.70 -10.05 6.97
CA VAL A 109 -3.18 -8.97 6.12
C VAL A 109 -4.38 -9.46 5.31
N VAL A 110 -5.15 -8.55 4.73
CA VAL A 110 -6.17 -8.89 3.74
C VAL A 110 -5.71 -8.34 2.39
N ALA A 111 -5.46 -9.22 1.43
CA ALA A 111 -5.11 -8.86 0.07
C ALA A 111 -6.35 -8.91 -0.83
N ILE A 112 -6.48 -7.92 -1.72
CA ILE A 112 -7.64 -7.71 -2.58
C ILE A 112 -7.14 -7.38 -3.98
N VAL A 113 -7.63 -8.10 -4.99
CA VAL A 113 -7.46 -7.72 -6.40
C VAL A 113 -8.73 -7.03 -6.85
N LEU A 114 -8.60 -5.79 -7.32
CA LEU A 114 -9.71 -4.97 -7.81
C LEU A 114 -9.60 -4.78 -9.32
N GLU A 115 -10.73 -4.75 -10.01
CA GLU A 115 -10.86 -4.44 -11.45
C GLU A 115 -11.82 -3.27 -11.67
N GLY A 116 -11.52 -2.43 -12.66
CA GLY A 116 -12.36 -1.30 -13.07
C GLY A 116 -11.70 -0.43 -14.16
N VAL A 117 -12.42 0.59 -14.64
CA VAL A 117 -11.84 1.61 -15.53
C VAL A 117 -10.79 2.42 -14.76
N ASN A 118 -9.57 2.53 -15.28
CA ASN A 118 -8.46 3.26 -14.65
C ASN A 118 -8.24 2.85 -13.18
N CYS A 119 -8.44 1.56 -12.88
CA CYS A 119 -8.56 1.02 -11.52
C CYS A 119 -7.38 1.40 -10.62
N VAL A 120 -6.14 1.43 -11.15
CA VAL A 120 -4.94 1.79 -10.38
C VAL A 120 -5.05 3.24 -9.87
N GLU A 121 -5.41 4.17 -10.75
CA GLU A 121 -5.55 5.58 -10.38
C GLU A 121 -6.73 5.81 -9.44
N GLU A 122 -7.88 5.19 -9.73
CA GLU A 122 -9.11 5.34 -8.94
C GLU A 122 -8.92 4.84 -7.50
N VAL A 123 -8.28 3.68 -7.33
CA VAL A 123 -7.97 3.14 -6.01
C VAL A 123 -7.01 4.05 -5.26
N ARG A 124 -5.96 4.58 -5.90
CA ARG A 124 -5.03 5.52 -5.24
C ARG A 124 -5.73 6.80 -4.80
N LYS A 125 -6.69 7.30 -5.60
CA LYS A 125 -7.52 8.47 -5.26
C LYS A 125 -8.37 8.19 -4.01
N LEU A 126 -9.06 7.05 -3.95
CA LEU A 126 -9.86 6.64 -2.78
C LEU A 126 -9.01 6.41 -1.53
N VAL A 127 -7.80 5.88 -1.70
CA VAL A 127 -6.86 5.61 -0.61
C VAL A 127 -6.30 6.89 0.02
N GLY A 128 -5.97 7.89 -0.79
CA GLY A 128 -5.36 9.15 -0.36
C GLY A 128 -3.83 9.08 -0.24
N PRO A 129 -3.17 10.23 0.03
CA PRO A 129 -1.71 10.34 0.05
C PRO A 129 -1.07 9.49 1.14
N THR A 130 0.24 9.19 1.00
CA THR A 130 0.96 8.26 1.88
C THR A 130 0.89 8.64 3.36
N GLU A 131 0.96 9.94 3.67
CA GLU A 131 0.92 10.48 5.03
C GLU A 131 -0.51 10.78 5.46
N PRO A 132 -1.07 10.06 6.46
CA PRO A 132 -2.42 10.31 6.97
C PRO A 132 -2.67 11.75 7.42
N LEU A 133 -1.67 12.40 8.06
CA LEU A 133 -1.78 13.81 8.46
C LEU A 133 -2.11 14.75 7.28
N LYS A 134 -1.73 14.38 6.06
CA LYS A 134 -1.98 15.17 4.83
C LYS A 134 -3.13 14.59 3.99
N ALA A 135 -3.75 13.50 4.44
CA ALA A 135 -4.82 12.85 3.70
C ALA A 135 -6.14 13.59 3.95
N PRO A 136 -6.83 14.08 2.90
CA PRO A 136 -8.11 14.76 3.08
C PRO A 136 -9.17 13.85 3.71
N PRO A 137 -10.09 14.40 4.52
CA PRO A 137 -11.31 13.69 4.92
C PRO A 137 -12.04 13.13 3.71
N GLY A 138 -12.62 11.94 3.86
CA GLY A 138 -13.25 11.17 2.77
C GLY A 138 -12.32 10.16 2.11
N THR A 139 -11.00 10.29 2.23
CA THR A 139 -10.04 9.25 1.80
C THR A 139 -9.90 8.18 2.89
N ILE A 140 -9.56 6.93 2.50
CA ILE A 140 -9.35 5.84 3.47
C ILE A 140 -8.30 6.22 4.52
N ARG A 141 -7.18 6.84 4.11
CA ARG A 141 -6.14 7.26 5.05
C ARG A 141 -6.55 8.46 5.90
N GLY A 142 -7.33 9.40 5.36
CA GLY A 142 -7.82 10.57 6.11
C GLY A 142 -8.86 10.21 7.15
N ASP A 143 -9.72 9.22 6.86
CA ASP A 143 -10.81 8.82 7.76
C ASP A 143 -10.35 7.79 8.81
N TYR A 144 -9.35 6.97 8.47
CA TYR A 144 -8.92 5.87 9.33
C TYR A 144 -7.50 6.00 9.86
N ALA A 145 -6.74 7.06 9.62
CA ALA A 145 -5.44 7.25 10.25
C ALA A 145 -5.13 8.73 10.49
N HIS A 146 -4.27 9.01 11.46
CA HIS A 146 -3.83 10.37 11.81
C HIS A 146 -2.32 10.46 12.07
N VAL A 147 -1.60 9.33 11.97
CA VAL A 147 -0.17 9.25 12.28
C VAL A 147 0.63 10.05 11.25
N SER A 148 1.47 10.96 11.72
CA SER A 148 2.41 11.71 10.88
C SER A 148 3.70 10.93 10.66
N ILE A 149 4.43 11.27 9.59
CA ILE A 149 5.74 10.68 9.34
C ILE A 149 6.73 11.09 10.43
N ALA A 150 6.65 12.33 10.92
CA ALA A 150 7.47 12.80 12.02
C ALA A 150 7.28 11.95 13.28
N TYR A 151 6.03 11.65 13.67
CA TYR A 151 5.74 10.80 14.81
C TYR A 151 6.26 9.37 14.59
N ALA A 152 6.06 8.81 13.40
CA ALA A 152 6.53 7.46 13.06
C ALA A 152 8.05 7.34 13.17
N ASN A 153 8.78 8.32 12.61
CA ASN A 153 10.23 8.41 12.67
C ASN A 153 10.75 8.54 14.11
N TRP A 154 10.14 9.43 14.91
CA TRP A 154 10.54 9.63 16.32
C TRP A 154 10.39 8.35 17.15
N ASN A 155 9.35 7.57 16.89
CA ASN A 155 9.07 6.31 17.59
C ASN A 155 9.72 5.09 16.92
N LYS A 156 10.50 5.28 15.85
CA LYS A 156 11.15 4.20 15.07
C LYS A 156 10.15 3.11 14.64
N ILE A 157 8.97 3.53 14.23
CA ILE A 157 7.94 2.66 13.66
C ILE A 157 7.70 3.02 12.21
N VAL A 158 7.27 2.06 11.39
CA VAL A 158 6.75 2.40 10.07
C VAL A 158 5.44 3.17 10.19
N LEU A 159 5.20 4.01 9.19
CA LEU A 159 3.96 4.77 9.09
C LEU A 159 2.74 3.84 9.05
N ARG A 160 1.88 3.97 10.06
CA ARG A 160 0.62 3.23 10.18
C ARG A 160 -0.46 3.93 9.36
N ASN A 161 -0.45 3.67 8.05
CA ASN A 161 -1.34 4.30 7.08
C ASN A 161 -2.35 3.31 6.46
N VAL A 162 -2.73 2.28 7.21
CA VAL A 162 -3.85 1.35 6.97
C VAL A 162 -3.77 0.44 5.74
N VAL A 163 -3.33 0.95 4.59
CA VAL A 163 -3.50 0.28 3.31
C VAL A 163 -2.31 0.53 2.39
N HIS A 164 -1.95 -0.51 1.64
CA HIS A 164 -1.13 -0.43 0.43
C HIS A 164 -2.03 -0.47 -0.80
N ALA A 165 -1.67 0.28 -1.83
CA ALA A 165 -2.25 0.19 -3.16
C ALA A 165 -1.12 0.29 -4.19
N SER A 166 -1.16 -0.52 -5.25
CA SER A 166 -0.14 -0.50 -6.31
C SER A 166 -0.02 0.89 -6.94
N GLU A 167 1.20 1.29 -7.29
CA GLU A 167 1.47 2.63 -7.82
C GLU A 167 1.23 2.73 -9.33
N THR A 168 1.54 1.65 -10.05
CA THR A 168 1.39 1.54 -11.52
C THR A 168 0.76 0.21 -11.91
N GLU A 169 0.30 0.07 -13.16
CA GLU A 169 -0.18 -1.22 -13.70
C GLU A 169 0.90 -2.31 -13.62
N LYS A 170 2.15 -1.95 -13.94
CA LYS A 170 3.28 -2.88 -13.86
C LYS A 170 3.55 -3.34 -12.42
N ASP A 171 3.43 -2.43 -11.45
CA ASP A 171 3.53 -2.80 -10.04
C ASP A 171 2.38 -3.72 -9.63
N ALA A 172 1.15 -3.42 -10.08
CA ALA A 172 -0.01 -4.26 -9.81
C ALA A 172 0.18 -5.69 -10.33
N GLU A 173 0.60 -5.87 -11.59
CA GLU A 173 0.85 -7.20 -12.17
C GLU A 173 1.86 -8.00 -11.35
N ARG A 174 3.00 -7.37 -11.03
CA ARG A 174 4.06 -7.96 -10.21
C ARG A 174 3.54 -8.35 -8.83
N GLU A 175 2.91 -7.40 -8.13
CA GLU A 175 2.43 -7.59 -6.77
C GLU A 175 1.31 -8.65 -6.69
N ILE A 176 0.40 -8.69 -7.67
CA ILE A 176 -0.65 -9.72 -7.76
C ILE A 176 0.01 -11.10 -7.88
N SER A 177 0.99 -11.27 -8.78
CA SER A 177 1.65 -12.58 -9.00
C SER A 177 2.42 -13.10 -7.77
N ILE A 178 2.84 -12.22 -6.86
CA ILE A 178 3.51 -12.62 -5.61
C ILE A 178 2.52 -13.22 -4.61
N ILE A 179 1.30 -12.68 -4.56
CA ILE A 179 0.32 -13.00 -3.52
C ILE A 179 -0.71 -14.03 -4.00
N PHE A 180 -1.17 -13.92 -5.25
CA PHE A 180 -2.25 -14.72 -5.81
C PHE A 180 -1.76 -15.65 -6.91
N LYS A 181 -2.27 -16.87 -6.90
CA LYS A 181 -2.19 -17.77 -8.04
C LYS A 181 -3.27 -17.42 -9.07
N PRO A 182 -3.08 -17.75 -10.36
CA PRO A 182 -4.07 -17.46 -11.39
C PRO A 182 -5.48 -18.00 -11.08
N GLU A 183 -5.59 -19.18 -10.45
CA GLU A 183 -6.87 -19.79 -10.06
C GLU A 183 -7.59 -19.09 -8.90
N GLU A 184 -6.91 -18.18 -8.19
CA GLU A 184 -7.50 -17.36 -7.13
C GLU A 184 -8.07 -16.02 -7.66
N ILE A 185 -7.97 -15.78 -8.99
CA ILE A 185 -8.49 -14.60 -9.66
C ILE A 185 -9.71 -14.99 -10.50
N TYR A 186 -10.89 -14.61 -10.02
CA TYR A 186 -12.17 -15.02 -10.59
C TYR A 186 -12.68 -14.01 -11.61
N ASN A 187 -13.18 -14.50 -12.75
CA ASN A 187 -13.90 -13.70 -13.71
C ASN A 187 -15.41 -13.92 -13.54
N TYR A 188 -16.15 -12.84 -13.35
CA TYR A 188 -17.61 -12.83 -13.22
C TYR A 188 -18.15 -11.45 -13.56
N GLU A 189 -19.47 -11.37 -13.77
CA GLU A 189 -20.18 -10.13 -14.06
C GLU A 189 -20.91 -9.65 -12.81
N ARG A 190 -20.82 -8.35 -12.52
CA ARG A 190 -21.68 -7.71 -11.53
C ARG A 190 -22.94 -7.15 -12.20
N ASN A 191 -24.09 -7.26 -11.52
CA ASN A 191 -25.37 -6.74 -12.01
C ASN A 191 -25.42 -5.21 -12.25
N ILE A 192 -24.38 -4.47 -11.84
CA ILE A 192 -24.28 -3.03 -12.07
C ILE A 192 -23.36 -2.67 -13.25
N GLU A 193 -22.73 -3.66 -13.90
CA GLU A 193 -21.81 -3.41 -15.02
C GLU A 193 -22.51 -2.69 -16.17
N GLU A 194 -23.77 -3.02 -16.49
CA GLU A 194 -24.57 -2.31 -17.51
C GLU A 194 -24.89 -0.84 -17.16
N VAL A 195 -24.75 -0.44 -15.89
CA VAL A 195 -24.98 0.93 -15.43
C VAL A 195 -23.68 1.72 -15.38
N ILE A 196 -22.54 1.04 -15.20
CA ILE A 196 -21.21 1.65 -15.04
C ILE A 196 -20.44 1.70 -16.36
N TYR A 197 -20.54 0.65 -17.18
CA TYR A 197 -19.83 0.49 -18.46
C TYR A 197 -20.78 0.67 -19.65
#